data_AF-A0A254N938-F1
#
_entry.id   AF-A0A254N938-F1
#
_cell.length_a   1.000
_cell.length_b   1.000
_cell.length_c   1.000
_cell.angle_alpha   90.00
_cell.angle_beta   90.00
_cell.angle_gamma   90.00
#
_symmetry.space_group_name_H-M   'P 1'
#
loop_
_entity.id
_entity.type
_entity.pdbx_description
1 polymer ?
#
loop_
_entity_poly.entity_id
_entity_poly.type
_entity_poly.pdbx_seq_one_letter_code
_entity_poly.pdbx_strand_id
1 'polypeptide(L)'
;MRVWDALVRVLHWTLAAAVATGLISGHWPPSHFDDWHHTAGYVAAAAVVLRLVWGIRGSRYARLSQFVRSPRQVLAYARALRAGDEPRYIGHNPLGGWMVLALWATAAALALTGWLYTTDWLWGYEWLSDLHAGLAWAIVALVTAHLGGVAMTSWRHRENLVGAMFSGAKRAPQPGDID
;
A
#
# COMPACT_ATOMS: atom_id res chain seq x y z
N MET A 1 -7.44 21.15 -4.05
CA MET A 1 -5.97 21.32 -4.07
C MET A 1 -5.31 20.03 -4.55
N ARG A 2 -4.17 20.11 -5.23
CA ARG A 2 -3.44 18.93 -5.69
C ARG A 2 -2.56 18.39 -4.56
N VAL A 3 -2.81 17.14 -4.15
CA VAL A 3 -2.11 16.48 -3.03
C VAL A 3 -1.21 15.39 -3.57
N TRP A 4 -1.71 14.53 -4.46
CA TRP A 4 -0.95 13.42 -5.03
C TRP A 4 -0.40 13.79 -6.39
N ASP A 5 0.93 13.81 -6.52
CA ASP A 5 1.59 13.97 -7.80
C ASP A 5 1.34 12.78 -8.74
N ALA A 6 1.64 12.95 -10.02
CA ALA A 6 1.35 11.92 -11.04
C ALA A 6 2.11 10.62 -10.79
N LEU A 7 3.36 10.70 -10.36
CA LEU A 7 4.20 9.52 -10.14
C LEU A 7 3.67 8.68 -8.98
N VAL A 8 3.25 9.30 -7.88
CA VAL A 8 2.61 8.59 -6.76
C VAL A 8 1.38 7.82 -7.21
N ARG A 9 0.53 8.41 -8.06
CA ARG A 9 -0.71 7.77 -8.53
C ARG A 9 -0.42 6.61 -9.47
N VAL A 10 0.50 6.80 -10.42
CA VAL A 10 0.92 5.72 -11.33
C VAL A 10 1.50 4.57 -10.53
N LEU A 11 2.47 4.81 -9.65
CA LEU A 11 3.09 3.75 -8.85
C LEU A 11 2.09 3.05 -7.94
N HIS A 12 1.11 3.77 -7.38
CA HIS A 12 0.05 3.16 -6.58
C HIS A 12 -0.81 2.20 -7.40
N TRP A 13 -1.33 2.65 -8.56
CA TRP A 13 -2.16 1.80 -9.41
C TRP A 13 -1.37 0.66 -10.07
N THR A 14 -0.09 0.88 -10.39
CA THR A 14 0.82 -0.18 -10.83
C THR A 14 0.99 -1.24 -9.75
N LEU A 15 1.24 -0.85 -8.49
CA LEU A 15 1.37 -1.80 -7.40
C LEU A 15 0.06 -2.54 -7.14
N ALA A 16 -1.08 -1.83 -7.14
CA ALA A 16 -2.39 -2.44 -6.96
C ALA A 16 -2.70 -3.47 -8.06
N ALA A 17 -2.43 -3.12 -9.32
CA ALA A 17 -2.59 -4.03 -10.46
C ALA A 17 -1.64 -5.23 -10.36
N ALA A 18 -0.37 -5.01 -10.00
CA ALA A 18 0.60 -6.10 -9.84
C ALA A 18 0.19 -7.07 -8.71
N VAL A 19 -0.27 -6.57 -7.57
CA VAL A 19 -0.78 -7.42 -6.47
C VAL A 19 -2.01 -8.20 -6.93
N ALA A 20 -2.97 -7.56 -7.62
CA ALA A 20 -4.14 -8.24 -8.14
C ALA A 20 -3.77 -9.33 -9.16
N THR A 21 -2.88 -9.04 -10.11
CA THR A 21 -2.37 -10.02 -11.07
C THR A 21 -1.70 -11.18 -10.37
N GLY A 22 -0.79 -10.92 -9.41
CA GLY A 22 -0.09 -11.96 -8.66
C GLY A 22 -1.04 -12.85 -7.85
N LEU A 23 -2.07 -12.28 -7.23
CA LEU A 23 -3.09 -13.05 -6.51
C LEU A 23 -3.90 -13.96 -7.44
N ILE A 24 -4.35 -13.43 -8.58
CA ILE A 24 -5.14 -14.19 -9.56
C ILE A 24 -4.29 -15.28 -10.20
N SER A 25 -3.08 -14.94 -10.67
CA SER A 25 -2.21 -15.87 -11.36
C SER A 25 -1.55 -16.90 -10.44
N GLY A 26 -1.38 -16.58 -9.15
CA GLY A 26 -0.82 -17.49 -8.15
C GLY A 26 -1.84 -18.47 -7.56
N HIS A 27 -3.14 -18.14 -7.56
CA HIS A 27 -4.19 -19.02 -7.05
C HIS A 27 -4.97 -19.77 -8.14
N TRP A 28 -4.97 -19.31 -9.39
CA TRP A 28 -5.80 -19.89 -10.46
C TRP A 28 -4.98 -20.69 -11.48
N PRO A 29 -5.25 -22.00 -11.66
CA PRO A 29 -4.40 -22.93 -12.40
C PRO A 29 -4.83 -22.98 -13.88
N PRO A 30 -4.04 -22.37 -14.74
CA PRO A 30 -3.24 -23.18 -15.66
C PRO A 30 -1.76 -22.77 -15.68
N SER A 31 -0.88 -23.71 -16.03
CA SER A 31 0.59 -23.59 -15.99
C SER A 31 1.22 -22.39 -16.73
N HIS A 32 0.48 -21.69 -17.59
CA HIS A 32 0.96 -20.48 -18.28
C HIS A 32 0.78 -19.19 -17.48
N PHE A 33 0.17 -19.24 -16.29
CA PHE A 33 0.04 -18.09 -15.40
C PHE A 33 1.29 -17.81 -14.56
N ASP A 34 2.28 -18.71 -14.61
CA ASP A 34 3.52 -18.60 -13.85
C ASP A 34 4.36 -17.39 -14.30
N ASP A 35 4.46 -17.17 -15.62
CA ASP A 35 5.13 -16.00 -16.18
C ASP A 35 4.47 -14.68 -15.75
N TRP A 36 3.14 -14.66 -15.70
CA TRP A 36 2.37 -13.52 -15.21
C TRP A 36 2.60 -13.28 -13.72
N HIS A 37 2.68 -14.34 -12.93
CA HIS A 37 2.96 -14.27 -11.49
C HIS A 37 4.36 -13.71 -11.22
N HIS A 38 5.39 -14.26 -11.88
CA HIS A 38 6.77 -13.77 -11.76
C HIS A 38 6.90 -12.31 -12.20
N THR A 39 6.33 -11.97 -13.37
CA THR A 39 6.36 -10.60 -13.88
C THR A 39 5.66 -9.64 -12.92
N ALA A 40 4.50 -10.02 -12.37
CA ALA A 40 3.79 -9.22 -11.38
C ALA A 40 4.63 -8.99 -10.11
N GLY A 41 5.34 -10.01 -9.63
CA GLY A 41 6.28 -9.90 -8.51
C GLY A 41 7.39 -8.87 -8.77
N TYR A 42 8.04 -8.93 -9.93
CA TYR A 42 9.07 -7.97 -10.30
C TYR A 42 8.53 -6.54 -10.48
N VAL A 43 7.35 -6.37 -11.07
CA VAL A 43 6.70 -5.07 -11.21
C VAL A 43 6.34 -4.49 -9.84
N ALA A 44 5.82 -5.31 -8.92
CA ALA A 44 5.52 -4.90 -7.55
C ALA A 44 6.80 -4.45 -6.82
N ALA A 45 7.89 -5.23 -6.93
CA ALA A 45 9.19 -4.87 -6.35
C ALA A 45 9.71 -3.53 -6.89
N ALA A 46 9.69 -3.35 -8.22
CA ALA A 46 10.11 -2.11 -8.85
C ALA A 46 9.24 -0.92 -8.40
N ALA A 47 7.92 -1.09 -8.33
CA ALA A 47 7.01 -0.05 -7.86
C ALA A 47 7.30 0.35 -6.41
N VAL A 48 7.55 -0.61 -5.52
CA VAL A 48 7.93 -0.34 -4.11
C VAL A 48 9.26 0.41 -4.03
N VAL A 49 10.29 -0.04 -4.74
CA VAL A 49 11.62 0.60 -4.74
C VAL A 49 11.53 2.04 -5.27
N LEU A 50 10.89 2.25 -6.42
CA LEU A 50 10.70 3.58 -6.99
C LEU A 50 9.92 4.49 -6.04
N ARG A 51 8.90 3.94 -5.37
CA ARG A 51 8.09 4.70 -4.43
C ARG A 51 8.85 5.03 -3.15
N LEU A 52 9.74 4.17 -2.67
CA LEU A 52 10.66 4.47 -1.55
C LEU A 52 11.63 5.59 -1.92
N VAL A 53 12.24 5.54 -3.11
CA VAL A 53 13.11 6.61 -3.62
C VAL A 53 12.35 7.93 -3.72
N TRP A 54 11.14 7.90 -4.27
CA TRP A 54 10.27 9.08 -4.33
C TRP A 54 9.80 9.53 -2.95
N GLY A 55 9.72 8.62 -1.97
CA GLY A 55 9.45 8.92 -0.56
C GLY A 55 10.55 9.71 0.13
N ILE A 56 11.75 9.77 -0.44
CA ILE A 56 12.86 10.55 0.11
C ILE A 56 12.95 11.92 -0.58
N ARG A 57 12.86 11.94 -1.92
CA ARG A 57 13.16 13.14 -2.73
C ARG A 57 11.95 13.78 -3.43
N GLY A 58 10.80 13.14 -3.39
CA GLY A 58 9.61 13.56 -4.12
C GLY A 58 8.89 14.78 -3.54
N SER A 59 7.67 14.98 -4.04
CA SER A 59 6.79 16.08 -3.62
C SER A 59 6.45 16.02 -2.12
N ARG A 60 5.99 17.14 -1.57
CA ARG A 60 5.73 17.30 -0.12
C ARG A 60 4.91 16.14 0.48
N TYR A 61 3.79 15.78 -0.15
CA TYR A 61 2.92 14.69 0.32
C TYR A 61 3.38 13.29 -0.09
N ALA A 62 4.37 13.19 -0.97
CA ALA A 62 4.99 11.92 -1.31
C ALA A 62 6.03 11.48 -0.27
N ARG A 63 6.61 12.42 0.49
CA ARG A 63 7.72 12.16 1.41
C ARG A 63 7.31 11.31 2.61
N LEU A 64 8.13 10.32 2.93
CA LEU A 64 7.95 9.44 4.10
C LEU A 64 7.86 10.26 5.39
N SER A 65 8.69 11.29 5.55
CA SER A 65 8.66 12.17 6.72
C SER A 65 7.36 12.95 6.89
N GLN A 66 6.56 13.14 5.83
CA GLN A 66 5.27 13.84 5.91
C GLN A 66 4.18 12.95 6.50
N PHE A 67 4.15 11.67 6.10
CA PHE A 67 3.04 10.78 6.44
C PHE A 67 3.37 9.69 7.47
N VAL A 68 4.64 9.32 7.65
CA VAL A 68 5.04 8.34 8.65
C VAL A 68 5.12 9.03 10.01
N ARG A 69 4.07 8.84 10.81
CA ARG A 69 3.96 9.41 12.17
C ARG A 69 4.46 8.42 13.22
N SER A 70 4.86 8.94 14.37
CA SER A 70 5.36 8.12 15.48
C SER A 70 4.28 7.17 16.02
N PRO A 71 4.65 6.02 16.62
CA PRO A 71 3.67 5.07 17.18
C PRO A 71 2.68 5.72 18.16
N ARG A 72 3.14 6.69 18.97
CA ARG A 72 2.28 7.43 19.91
C ARG A 72 1.19 8.23 19.19
N GLN A 73 1.53 8.88 18.09
CA GLN A 73 0.58 9.65 17.27
C GLN A 73 -0.43 8.73 16.56
N VAL A 74 0.01 7.56 16.11
CA VAL A 74 -0.89 6.55 15.52
C VAL A 74 -1.89 6.05 16.55
N LEU A 75 -1.43 5.72 17.76
CA LEU A 75 -2.31 5.28 18.85
C LEU A 75 -3.28 6.38 19.27
N ALA A 76 -2.82 7.63 19.37
CA ALA A 76 -3.69 8.76 19.66
C ALA A 76 -4.76 8.93 18.59
N TYR A 77 -4.38 8.87 17.31
CA TYR A 77 -5.32 8.93 16.19
C TYR A 77 -6.31 7.77 16.19
N ALA A 78 -5.86 6.54 16.49
CA ALA A 78 -6.73 5.38 16.58
C ALA A 78 -7.78 5.52 17.71
N ARG A 79 -7.42 6.14 18.84
CA ARG A 79 -8.37 6.45 19.92
C ARG A 79 -9.37 7.52 19.51
N ALA A 80 -8.90 8.60 18.87
CA ALA A 80 -9.77 9.66 18.36
C ALA A 80 -10.76 9.12 17.31
N LEU A 81 -10.29 8.24 16.41
CA LEU A 81 -11.11 7.57 15.42
C LEU A 81 -12.22 6.71 16.03
N ARG A 82 -11.90 5.98 17.11
CA ARG A 82 -12.89 5.21 17.88
C ARG A 82 -13.91 6.11 18.57
N ALA A 83 -13.49 7.28 19.02
CA ALA A 83 -14.37 8.28 19.64
C ALA A 83 -15.22 9.06 18.61
N GLY A 84 -14.88 9.00 17.32
CA GLY A 84 -15.56 9.79 16.28
C GLY A 84 -15.08 11.24 16.18
N ASP A 85 -13.94 11.55 16.79
CA ASP A 85 -13.36 12.89 16.88
C ASP A 85 -11.98 12.94 16.18
N GLU A 86 -11.79 12.12 15.16
CA GLU A 86 -10.55 12.12 14.41
C GLU A 86 -10.38 13.40 13.56
N PRO A 87 -9.21 14.05 13.61
CA PRO A 87 -8.94 15.19 12.73
C PRO A 87 -8.75 14.72 11.29
N ARG A 88 -9.16 15.55 10.35
CA ARG A 88 -8.93 15.32 8.92
C ARG A 88 -7.47 15.64 8.57
N TYR A 89 -6.80 14.69 7.91
CA TYR A 89 -5.45 14.89 7.38
C TYR A 89 -5.48 15.16 5.87
N ILE A 90 -4.76 16.19 5.42
CA ILE A 90 -4.64 16.53 3.99
C ILE A 90 -3.82 15.47 3.26
N GLY A 91 -2.68 15.07 3.83
CA GLY A 91 -1.88 13.92 3.35
C GLY A 91 -2.50 12.57 3.73
N HIS A 92 -1.68 11.63 4.18
CA HIS A 92 -2.20 10.43 4.86
C HIS A 92 -2.46 10.75 6.34
N ASN A 93 -3.53 10.18 6.87
CA ASN A 93 -3.69 10.09 8.32
C ASN A 93 -2.67 9.09 8.92
N PRO A 94 -2.41 9.14 10.24
CA PRO A 94 -1.39 8.30 10.88
C PRO A 94 -1.58 6.79 10.65
N LEU A 95 -2.82 6.29 10.70
CA LEU A 95 -3.12 4.87 10.42
C LEU A 95 -2.87 4.51 8.96
N GLY A 96 -3.27 5.38 8.03
CA GLY A 96 -3.05 5.22 6.60
C GLY A 96 -1.56 5.22 6.26
N GLY A 97 -0.76 6.06 6.90
CA GLY A 97 0.69 6.08 6.72
C GLY A 97 1.36 4.76 7.14
N TRP A 98 0.93 4.16 8.25
CA TRP A 98 1.42 2.85 8.69
C TRP A 98 0.91 1.71 7.80
N MET A 99 -0.33 1.78 7.32
CA MET A 99 -0.86 0.81 6.35
C MET A 99 -0.03 0.79 5.06
N VAL A 100 0.40 1.96 4.56
CA VAL A 100 1.30 2.04 3.39
C VAL A 100 2.61 1.29 3.64
N LEU A 101 3.23 1.47 4.81
CA LEU A 101 4.46 0.75 5.17
C LEU A 101 4.24 -0.76 5.27
N ALA A 102 3.14 -1.20 5.89
CA ALA A 102 2.81 -2.61 6.00
C ALA A 102 2.59 -3.28 4.64
N LEU A 103 1.86 -2.61 3.74
CA LEU A 103 1.63 -3.09 2.37
C LEU A 103 2.93 -3.17 1.58
N TRP A 104 3.80 -2.16 1.65
CA TRP A 104 5.09 -2.20 0.95
C TRP A 104 6.03 -3.26 1.51
N ALA A 105 6.11 -3.41 2.82
CA ALA A 105 6.93 -4.44 3.46
C ALA A 105 6.46 -5.84 3.05
N THR A 106 5.16 -6.08 3.05
CA THR A 106 4.58 -7.37 2.65
C THR A 106 4.79 -7.63 1.16
N ALA A 107 4.57 -6.64 0.30
CA ALA A 107 4.82 -6.76 -1.15
C ALA A 107 6.30 -7.03 -1.46
N ALA A 108 7.23 -6.35 -0.75
CA ALA A 108 8.66 -6.60 -0.90
C ALA A 108 9.05 -7.99 -0.41
N ALA A 109 8.47 -8.46 0.71
CA ALA A 109 8.70 -9.81 1.22
C ALA A 109 8.15 -10.89 0.27
N LEU A 110 6.99 -10.67 -0.34
CA LEU A 110 6.44 -11.55 -1.38
C LEU A 110 7.37 -11.63 -2.59
N ALA A 111 7.81 -10.49 -3.12
CA ALA A 111 8.73 -10.48 -4.25
C ALA A 111 10.06 -11.16 -3.93
N LEU A 112 10.60 -10.93 -2.72
CA LEU A 112 11.85 -11.56 -2.27
C LEU A 112 11.70 -13.09 -2.12
N THR A 113 10.67 -13.54 -1.41
CA THR A 113 10.43 -14.97 -1.19
C THR A 113 10.12 -15.70 -2.49
N GLY A 114 9.33 -15.10 -3.39
CA GLY A 114 9.06 -15.64 -4.72
C GLY A 114 10.33 -15.75 -5.55
N TRP A 115 11.16 -14.70 -5.61
CA TRP A 115 12.44 -14.74 -6.32
C TRP A 115 13.38 -15.79 -5.74
N LEU A 116 13.53 -15.88 -4.41
CA LEU A 116 14.37 -16.89 -3.77
C LEU A 116 13.94 -18.32 -4.11
N TYR A 117 12.63 -18.56 -4.23
CA TYR A 117 12.08 -19.86 -4.60
C TYR A 117 12.41 -20.26 -6.05
N THR A 118 12.79 -19.31 -6.90
CA THR A 118 13.28 -19.57 -8.28
C THR A 118 14.79 -19.82 -8.38
N THR A 119 15.52 -19.76 -7.26
CA THR A 119 16.98 -19.93 -7.25
C THR A 119 17.39 -21.31 -6.74
N ASP A 120 18.50 -21.85 -7.25
CA ASP A 120 19.08 -23.12 -6.79
C ASP A 120 19.45 -23.14 -5.29
N TRP A 121 19.52 -21.97 -4.64
CA TRP A 121 19.80 -21.87 -3.22
C TRP A 121 18.63 -22.39 -2.38
N LEU A 122 17.41 -21.94 -2.67
CA LEU A 122 16.24 -22.18 -1.81
C LEU A 122 15.05 -22.82 -2.54
N TRP A 123 15.20 -23.16 -3.81
CA TRP A 123 14.21 -23.95 -4.54
C TRP A 123 13.99 -25.32 -3.86
N GLY A 124 12.72 -25.71 -3.72
CA GLY A 124 12.30 -26.99 -3.14
C GLY A 124 12.15 -27.03 -1.62
N TYR A 125 12.49 -25.95 -0.90
CA TYR A 125 12.24 -25.87 0.54
C TYR A 125 10.79 -25.47 0.85
N GLU A 126 10.05 -26.39 1.47
CA GLU A 126 8.63 -26.22 1.82
C GLU A 126 8.37 -24.97 2.67
N TRP A 127 9.21 -24.69 3.68
CA TRP A 127 9.04 -23.54 4.56
C TRP A 127 9.02 -22.19 3.81
N LEU A 128 9.75 -22.09 2.68
CA LEU A 128 9.79 -20.87 1.89
C LEU A 128 8.50 -20.71 1.07
N SER A 129 7.97 -21.81 0.55
CA SER A 129 6.66 -21.85 -0.11
C SER A 129 5.54 -21.48 0.86
N ASP A 130 5.54 -22.07 2.06
CA ASP A 130 4.59 -21.76 3.12
C ASP A 130 4.67 -20.30 3.58
N LEU A 131 5.88 -19.76 3.72
CA LEU A 131 6.09 -18.36 4.03
C LEU A 131 5.52 -17.46 2.94
N HIS A 132 5.79 -17.75 1.66
CA HIS A 132 5.24 -16.99 0.54
C HIS A 132 3.71 -17.04 0.53
N ALA A 133 3.12 -18.22 0.72
CA ALA A 133 1.67 -18.39 0.83
C ALA A 133 1.07 -17.64 2.03
N GLY A 134 1.72 -17.70 3.19
CA GLY A 134 1.33 -16.94 4.38
C GLY A 134 1.36 -15.43 4.17
N LEU A 135 2.40 -14.93 3.49
CA LEU A 135 2.49 -13.52 3.09
C LEU A 135 1.42 -13.14 2.06
N ALA A 136 1.01 -14.06 1.18
CA ALA A 136 -0.06 -13.81 0.22
C ALA A 136 -1.41 -13.61 0.94
N TRP A 137 -1.71 -14.43 1.95
CA TRP A 137 -2.88 -14.21 2.80
C TRP A 137 -2.77 -12.93 3.63
N ALA A 138 -1.58 -12.59 4.13
CA ALA A 138 -1.35 -11.35 4.85
C ALA A 138 -1.61 -10.12 3.97
N ILE A 139 -1.14 -10.11 2.70
CA ILE A 139 -1.38 -8.96 1.82
C ILE A 139 -2.86 -8.83 1.46
N VAL A 140 -3.60 -9.93 1.31
CA VAL A 140 -5.06 -9.90 1.13
C VAL A 140 -5.72 -9.23 2.32
N ALA A 141 -5.41 -9.66 3.55
CA ALA A 141 -5.96 -9.07 4.77
C ALA A 141 -5.65 -7.56 4.89
N LEU A 142 -4.41 -7.16 4.57
CA LEU A 142 -4.00 -5.76 4.59
C LEU A 142 -4.71 -4.93 3.51
N VAL A 143 -4.86 -5.45 2.29
CA VAL A 143 -5.60 -4.79 1.20
C VAL A 143 -7.07 -4.62 1.61
N THR A 144 -7.71 -5.65 2.16
CA THR A 144 -9.08 -5.56 2.66
C THR A 144 -9.22 -4.50 3.75
N ALA A 145 -8.31 -4.50 4.73
CA ALA A 145 -8.29 -3.48 5.78
C ALA A 145 -8.04 -2.06 5.23
N HIS A 146 -7.16 -1.93 4.23
CA HIS A 146 -6.89 -0.69 3.53
C HIS A 146 -8.15 -0.14 2.84
N LEU A 147 -8.84 -0.98 2.06
CA LEU A 147 -10.08 -0.60 1.38
C LEU A 147 -11.19 -0.23 2.38
N GLY A 148 -11.31 -0.96 3.49
CA GLY A 148 -12.22 -0.61 4.58
C GLY A 148 -11.90 0.75 5.21
N GLY A 149 -10.61 1.03 5.44
CA GLY A 149 -10.14 2.34 5.90
C GLY A 149 -10.46 3.46 4.90
N VAL A 150 -10.22 3.23 3.61
CA VAL A 150 -10.55 4.16 2.53
C VAL A 150 -12.05 4.46 2.50
N ALA A 151 -12.90 3.43 2.56
CA ALA A 151 -14.36 3.60 2.57
C ALA A 151 -14.83 4.39 3.80
N MET A 152 -14.37 4.01 4.99
CA MET A 152 -14.70 4.68 6.25
C MET A 152 -14.28 6.14 6.26
N THR A 153 -13.02 6.44 5.93
CA THR A 153 -12.49 7.81 5.89
C THR A 153 -13.19 8.64 4.81
N SER A 154 -13.53 8.02 3.66
CA SER A 154 -14.26 8.71 2.60
C SER A 154 -15.67 9.11 3.04
N TRP A 155 -16.35 8.21 3.74
CA TRP A 155 -17.70 8.46 4.28
C TRP A 155 -17.66 9.53 5.38
N ARG A 156 -16.80 9.37 6.40
CA ARG A 156 -16.75 10.28 7.55
C ARG A 156 -16.35 11.70 7.19
N HIS A 157 -15.33 11.87 6.33
CA HIS A 157 -14.88 13.20 5.92
C HIS A 157 -15.59 13.73 4.67
N ARG A 158 -16.57 12.98 4.13
CA ARG A 158 -17.30 13.30 2.90
C ARG A 158 -16.34 13.71 1.78
N GLU A 159 -15.35 12.85 1.52
CA GLU A 159 -14.28 13.06 0.56
C GLU A 159 -14.01 11.77 -0.22
N ASN A 160 -14.13 11.78 -1.54
CA ASN A 160 -13.90 10.58 -2.35
C ASN A 160 -12.39 10.32 -2.51
N LEU A 161 -11.83 9.46 -1.65
CA LEU A 161 -10.40 9.15 -1.67
C LEU A 161 -9.98 8.34 -2.89
N VAL A 162 -10.85 7.47 -3.42
CA VAL A 162 -10.59 6.72 -4.66
C VAL A 162 -10.50 7.69 -5.83
N GLY A 163 -11.46 8.60 -5.95
CA GLY A 163 -11.44 9.68 -6.94
C GLY A 163 -10.22 10.62 -6.78
N ALA A 164 -9.78 10.86 -5.54
CA ALA A 164 -8.54 11.59 -5.27
C ALA A 164 -7.30 10.85 -5.76
N MET A 165 -7.28 9.52 -5.77
CA MET A 165 -6.17 8.72 -6.32
C MET A 165 -6.13 8.67 -7.84
N PHE A 166 -7.22 8.99 -8.54
CA PHE A 166 -7.20 9.21 -9.98
C PHE A 166 -6.83 10.66 -10.32
N SER A 167 -7.54 11.63 -9.74
CA SER A 167 -7.37 13.06 -10.04
C SER A 167 -6.10 13.68 -9.42
N GLY A 168 -5.61 13.11 -8.32
CA GLY A 168 -4.57 13.69 -7.48
C GLY A 168 -5.04 14.88 -6.63
N ALA A 169 -6.34 15.18 -6.65
CA ALA A 169 -6.90 16.33 -5.97
C ALA A 169 -7.74 15.93 -4.76
N LYS A 170 -7.60 16.69 -3.69
CA LYS A 170 -8.46 16.64 -2.49
C LYS A 170 -9.14 18.00 -2.28
N ARG A 171 -10.18 18.02 -1.44
CA ARG A 171 -10.82 19.26 -1.00
C ARG A 171 -9.79 20.14 -0.29
N ALA A 172 -9.90 21.46 -0.48
CA ALA A 172 -9.01 22.42 0.16
C ALA A 172 -9.02 22.27 1.70
N PRO A 173 -7.95 22.69 2.40
CA PRO A 173 -7.89 22.61 3.85
C PRO A 173 -8.92 23.54 4.48
N GLN A 174 -9.53 23.09 5.57
CA GLN A 174 -10.45 23.83 6.41
C GLN A 174 -9.80 24.07 7.78
N PRO A 175 -10.28 25.06 8.57
CA PRO A 175 -9.82 25.25 9.93
C PRO A 175 -9.95 23.95 10.75
N GLY A 176 -8.86 23.51 11.37
CA GLY A 176 -8.79 22.24 12.12
C GLY A 176 -8.22 21.05 11.34
N ASP A 177 -8.00 21.18 10.03
CA ASP A 177 -7.32 20.15 9.25
C ASP A 177 -5.82 20.10 9.56
N ILE A 178 -5.26 18.89 9.55
CA ILE A 178 -3.83 18.64 9.79
C ILE A 178 -3.12 18.36 8.46
N ASP A 179 -1.99 19.01 8.29
CA ASP A 179 -1.13 18.88 7.11
C ASP A 179 -0.04 17.79 7.26
#